data_AF-A0A952SK20-F1
#
_entry.id   AF-A0A952SK20-F1
#
_cell.length_a   1.000
_cell.length_b   1.000
_cell.length_c   1.000
_cell.angle_alpha   90.00
_cell.angle_beta   90.00
_cell.angle_gamma   90.00
#
_symmetry.space_group_name_H-M   'P 1'
#
loop_
_entity.id
_entity.type
_entity.pdbx_description
1 polymer ?
#
loop_
_entity_poly.entity_id
_entity_poly.type
_entity_poly.pdbx_seq_one_letter_code
_entity_poly.pdbx_strand_id
1 'polypeptide(L)'
;ESTIPHYVHQLYNCTHSFVVFLVVFVFVWLFLKRPILELGAWGLHILADVPLHTYAFFPTPVLWPFSNWKFDGWQWMTPGVLIPNFVLLLLLYAWYIRHLYLANKKEQTRPKAISTYPLRESQ
;
A
#
# COMPACT_ATOMS: atom_id res chain seq x y z
N GLU A 1 4.11 -0.70 34.13
CA GLU A 1 4.30 -1.48 32.90
C GLU A 1 3.00 -1.49 32.13
N SER A 2 3.02 -1.20 30.83
CA SER A 2 1.82 -1.14 30.01
C SER A 2 1.19 -2.54 29.95
N THR A 3 0.05 -2.73 30.63
CA THR A 3 -0.70 -3.97 30.70
C THR A 3 -1.44 -4.23 29.39
N ILE A 4 -0.70 -4.54 28.33
CA ILE A 4 -1.29 -4.92 27.05
C ILE A 4 -1.95 -6.29 27.22
N PRO A 5 -3.26 -6.44 26.98
CA PRO A 5 -3.93 -7.72 27.16
C PRO A 5 -3.39 -8.80 26.22
N HIS A 6 -3.33 -10.04 26.71
CA HIS A 6 -2.78 -11.18 25.96
C HIS A 6 -3.48 -11.43 24.60
N TYR A 7 -4.79 -11.16 24.51
CA TYR A 7 -5.53 -11.31 23.25
C TYR A 7 -5.03 -10.37 22.14
N VAL A 8 -4.48 -9.20 22.50
CA VAL A 8 -3.93 -8.24 21.53
C VAL A 8 -2.71 -8.85 20.86
N HIS A 9 -1.84 -9.51 21.62
CA HIS A 9 -0.68 -10.21 21.07
C HIS A 9 -1.08 -11.39 20.18
N GLN A 10 -2.14 -12.13 20.53
CA GLN A 10 -2.65 -13.22 19.69
C GLN A 10 -3.23 -12.70 18.37
N LEU A 11 -4.05 -11.65 18.43
CA LEU A 11 -4.61 -11.04 17.23
C LEU A 11 -3.51 -10.45 16.35
N TYR A 12 -2.55 -9.76 16.96
CA TYR A 12 -1.39 -9.21 16.25
C TYR A 12 -0.61 -10.29 15.50
N ASN A 13 -0.29 -11.41 16.17
CA ASN A 13 0.40 -12.53 15.53
C ASN A 13 -0.43 -13.15 14.40
N CYS A 14 -1.75 -13.19 14.53
CA CYS A 14 -2.65 -13.72 13.49
C CYS A 14 -2.70 -12.80 12.26
N THR A 15 -2.85 -11.49 12.46
CA THR A 15 -3.02 -10.52 11.37
C THR A 15 -1.72 -10.18 10.65
N HIS A 16 -0.57 -10.41 11.30
CA HIS A 16 0.75 -10.14 10.75
C HIS A 16 1.56 -11.42 10.47
N SER A 17 0.91 -12.59 10.41
CA SER A 17 1.55 -13.82 9.95
C SER A 17 1.46 -13.94 8.43
N PHE A 18 2.61 -14.03 7.77
CA PHE A 18 2.67 -14.27 6.32
C PHE A 18 2.08 -15.63 5.94
N VAL A 19 2.20 -16.62 6.85
CA VAL A 19 1.60 -17.95 6.68
C VAL A 19 0.08 -17.85 6.67
N VAL A 20 -0.50 -17.11 7.62
CA VAL A 20 -1.96 -16.90 7.68
C VAL A 20 -2.43 -16.16 6.43
N PHE A 21 -1.70 -15.12 6.01
CA PHE A 21 -1.96 -14.43 4.74
C PHE A 21 -1.95 -15.40 3.55
N LEU A 22 -0.91 -16.21 3.39
CA LEU A 22 -0.81 -17.15 2.28
C LEU A 22 -1.94 -18.17 2.29
N VAL A 23 -2.31 -18.70 3.46
CA VAL A 23 -3.42 -19.66 3.58
C VAL A 23 -4.73 -19.02 3.12
N VAL A 24 -5.05 -17.81 3.61
CA VAL A 24 -6.27 -17.11 3.21
C VAL A 24 -6.21 -16.71 1.73
N PHE A 25 -5.07 -16.23 1.24
CA PHE A 25 -4.89 -15.87 -0.16
C PHE A 25 -5.09 -17.05 -1.09
N VAL A 26 -4.46 -18.19 -0.81
CA VAL A 26 -4.63 -19.42 -1.60
C VAL A 26 -6.07 -19.90 -1.51
N PHE A 27 -6.68 -19.88 -0.33
CA PHE A 27 -8.08 -20.28 -0.17
C PHE A 27 -8.99 -19.42 -1.05
N VAL A 28 -8.93 -18.10 -0.91
CA VAL A 28 -9.72 -17.15 -1.71
C VAL A 28 -9.43 -17.32 -3.20
N TRP A 29 -8.17 -17.51 -3.59
CA TRP A 29 -7.79 -17.73 -4.98
C TRP A 29 -8.37 -19.03 -5.55
N LEU A 30 -8.41 -20.12 -4.77
CA LEU A 30 -9.03 -21.39 -5.19
C LEU A 30 -10.55 -21.25 -5.42
N PHE A 31 -11.25 -20.46 -4.60
CA PHE A 31 -12.70 -20.26 -4.74
C PHE A 31 -13.06 -19.26 -5.84
N LEU A 32 -12.36 -18.13 -5.94
CA LEU A 32 -12.67 -17.07 -6.90
C LEU A 32 -11.94 -17.22 -8.24
N LYS A 33 -10.93 -18.10 -8.32
CA LYS A 33 -10.05 -18.34 -9.49
C LYS A 33 -9.43 -17.06 -10.08
N ARG A 34 -9.39 -15.99 -9.29
CA ARG A 34 -8.86 -14.68 -9.67
C ARG A 34 -8.02 -14.14 -8.51
N PRO A 35 -6.83 -13.57 -8.77
CA PRO A 35 -6.08 -12.88 -7.73
C PRO A 35 -6.80 -11.57 -7.38
N ILE A 36 -7.20 -11.44 -6.12
CA ILE A 36 -7.79 -10.22 -5.57
C ILE A 36 -6.66 -9.27 -5.18
N LEU A 37 -6.59 -8.09 -5.81
CA LEU A 37 -5.51 -7.13 -5.59
C LEU A 37 -5.51 -6.58 -4.16
N GLU A 38 -6.69 -6.52 -3.55
CA GLU A 38 -6.91 -6.11 -2.16
C GLU A 38 -6.20 -7.04 -1.18
N LEU A 39 -6.14 -8.35 -1.47
CA LEU A 39 -5.32 -9.27 -0.70
C LEU A 39 -3.82 -9.04 -0.97
N GLY A 40 -3.46 -8.61 -2.18
CA GLY A 40 -2.09 -8.16 -2.46
C GLY A 40 -1.64 -7.01 -1.56
N ALA A 41 -2.54 -6.07 -1.22
CA ALA A 41 -2.26 -5.03 -0.24
C ALA A 41 -2.02 -5.61 1.16
N TRP A 42 -2.73 -6.68 1.54
CA TRP A 42 -2.47 -7.38 2.80
C TRP A 42 -1.08 -8.06 2.78
N GLY A 43 -0.70 -8.72 1.69
CA GLY A 43 0.67 -9.28 1.57
C GLY A 43 1.76 -8.21 1.58
N LEU A 44 1.54 -7.07 0.91
CA LEU A 44 2.48 -5.96 0.84
C LEU A 44 2.71 -5.32 2.21
N HIS A 45 1.66 -5.16 3.03
CA HIS A 45 1.82 -4.65 4.39
C HIS A 45 2.73 -5.57 5.21
N ILE A 46 2.50 -6.89 5.17
CA ILE A 46 3.33 -7.85 5.94
C ILE A 46 4.78 -7.74 5.49
N LEU A 47 5.02 -7.66 4.17
CA LEU A 47 6.36 -7.54 3.61
C LEU A 47 7.05 -6.24 4.03
N ALA A 48 6.31 -5.12 4.06
CA ALA A 48 6.82 -3.84 4.54
C ALA A 48 7.11 -3.86 6.04
N ASP A 49 6.30 -4.61 6.81
CA ASP A 49 6.43 -4.69 8.26
C ASP A 49 7.64 -5.52 8.71
N VAL A 50 8.03 -6.57 7.97
CA VAL A 50 9.18 -7.43 8.36
C VAL A 50 10.46 -6.62 8.63
N PRO A 51 10.93 -5.72 7.73
CA PRO A 51 12.12 -4.91 7.98
C PRO A 51 11.89 -3.67 8.85
N LEU A 52 10.63 -3.33 9.18
CA LEU A 52 10.28 -2.05 9.83
C LEU A 52 9.79 -2.19 11.28
N HIS A 53 9.79 -3.43 11.78
CA HIS A 53 9.58 -3.76 13.18
C HIS A 53 10.88 -4.22 13.85
N THR A 54 11.12 -3.70 15.06
CA THR A 54 12.23 -4.16 15.92
C THR A 54 11.73 -5.16 16.94
N TYR A 55 12.65 -5.92 17.54
CA TYR A 55 12.33 -6.75 18.71
C TYR A 55 11.72 -5.99 19.88
N ALA A 56 12.04 -4.70 20.01
CA ALA A 56 11.58 -3.84 21.09
C ALA A 56 10.13 -3.35 20.92
N PHE A 57 9.57 -3.40 19.71
CA PHE A 57 8.23 -2.86 19.43
C PHE A 57 7.45 -3.79 18.50
N PHE A 58 6.78 -4.78 19.12
CA PHE A 58 5.95 -5.79 18.47
C PHE A 58 6.68 -6.58 17.37
N PRO A 59 7.56 -7.52 17.74
CA PRO A 59 8.25 -8.34 16.75
C PRO A 59 7.27 -9.26 16.03
N THR A 60 7.14 -9.06 14.73
CA THR A 60 6.28 -9.81 13.82
C THR A 60 6.86 -11.20 13.54
N PRO A 61 6.25 -12.29 14.05
CA PRO A 61 6.71 -13.62 13.73
C PRO A 61 6.18 -14.02 12.34
N VAL A 62 7.00 -13.79 11.31
CA VAL A 62 6.63 -13.97 9.89
C VAL A 62 6.12 -15.40 9.61
N LEU A 63 6.67 -16.38 10.34
CA LEU A 63 6.41 -17.81 10.17
C LEU A 63 5.48 -18.41 11.23
N TRP A 64 4.80 -17.60 12.03
CA TRP A 64 3.85 -18.10 13.02
C TRP A 64 2.69 -18.86 12.32
N PRO A 65 2.24 -20.01 12.82
CA PRO A 65 2.56 -20.65 14.11
C PRO A 65 3.73 -21.64 14.07
N PHE A 66 4.33 -21.88 12.90
CA PHE A 66 5.36 -22.91 12.73
C PHE A 66 6.72 -22.52 13.31
N SER A 67 7.06 -21.23 13.25
CA SER A 67 8.31 -20.72 13.81
C SER A 67 8.12 -19.34 14.39
N ASN A 68 8.74 -19.11 15.56
CA ASN A 68 8.82 -17.81 16.21
C ASN A 68 9.99 -16.97 15.68
N TRP A 69 10.54 -17.33 14.52
CA TRP A 69 11.56 -16.54 13.86
C TRP A 69 11.03 -15.14 13.55
N LYS A 70 11.81 -14.15 13.97
CA LYS A 70 11.52 -12.73 13.94
C LYS A 70 12.74 -12.04 13.37
N PHE A 71 12.53 -10.93 12.67
CA PHE A 71 13.61 -10.12 12.13
C PHE A 71 13.76 -8.87 13.01
N ASP A 72 14.99 -8.48 13.35
CA ASP A 72 15.24 -7.19 14.00
C ASP A 72 15.42 -6.13 12.92
N GLY A 73 14.32 -5.49 12.55
CA GLY A 73 14.28 -4.43 11.57
C GLY A 73 14.71 -3.07 12.12
N TRP A 74 14.44 -2.01 11.36
CA TRP A 74 14.57 -0.64 11.83
C TRP A 74 13.23 -0.14 12.34
N GLN A 75 13.19 0.57 13.47
CA GLN A 75 11.95 1.20 13.89
C GLN A 75 11.48 2.21 12.84
N TRP A 76 10.19 2.23 12.56
CA TRP A 76 9.59 3.15 11.59
C TRP A 76 9.93 4.63 11.83
N MET A 77 10.01 5.05 13.10
CA MET A 77 10.34 6.44 13.46
C MET A 77 11.83 6.78 13.33
N THR A 78 12.69 5.83 12.93
CA THR A 78 14.09 6.15 12.70
C THR A 78 14.21 7.12 11.54
N PRO A 79 15.09 8.14 11.63
CA PRO A 79 15.30 9.09 10.54
C PRO A 79 15.64 8.43 9.21
N GLY A 80 16.34 7.29 9.25
CA GLY A 80 16.72 6.51 8.06
C GLY A 80 15.53 5.91 7.29
N VAL A 81 14.38 5.69 7.93
CA VAL A 81 13.15 5.21 7.27
C VAL A 81 12.19 6.36 7.01
N LEU A 82 12.02 7.22 8.00
CA LEU A 82 11.03 8.29 7.97
C LEU A 82 11.35 9.34 6.89
N ILE A 83 12.61 9.77 6.79
CA ILE A 83 13.03 10.82 5.84
C ILE A 83 12.86 10.35 4.40
N PRO A 84 13.37 9.17 3.97
CA PRO A 84 13.15 8.68 2.61
C PRO A 84 11.66 8.56 2.26
N ASN A 85 10.81 8.12 3.19
CA ASN A 85 9.37 8.03 2.95
C ASN A 85 8.73 9.39 2.64
N PHE A 86 9.00 10.40 3.48
CA PHE A 86 8.45 11.74 3.23
C PHE A 86 9.03 12.39 1.97
N VAL A 87 10.32 12.18 1.69
CA VAL A 87 10.95 12.66 0.45
C VAL A 87 10.31 12.02 -0.77
N LEU A 88 10.11 10.70 -0.76
CA LEU A 88 9.47 9.99 -1.87
C LEU A 88 8.03 10.47 -2.09
N LEU A 89 7.25 10.62 -1.01
CA LEU A 89 5.90 11.18 -1.08
C LEU A 89 5.90 12.59 -1.67
N LEU A 90 6.79 13.47 -1.19
CA LEU A 90 6.90 14.84 -1.69
C LEU A 90 7.21 14.87 -3.19
N LEU A 91 8.15 14.03 -3.64
CA LEU A 91 8.53 13.93 -5.05
C LEU A 91 7.39 13.41 -5.92
N LEU A 92 6.66 12.38 -5.46
CA LEU A 92 5.50 11.83 -6.18
C LEU A 92 4.37 12.86 -6.29
N TYR A 93 4.06 13.59 -5.22
CA TYR A 93 3.06 14.65 -5.26
C TYR A 93 3.49 15.81 -6.16
N ALA A 94 4.74 16.24 -6.08
CA ALA A 94 5.28 17.28 -6.95
C ALA A 94 5.21 16.86 -8.43
N TRP A 95 5.56 15.60 -8.74
CA TRP A 95 5.44 15.04 -10.08
C TRP A 95 3.99 14.97 -10.55
N TYR A 96 3.07 14.51 -9.70
CA TYR A 96 1.65 14.43 -10.03
C TYR A 96 1.03 15.80 -10.30
N ILE A 97 1.29 16.79 -9.44
CA ILE A 97 0.81 18.18 -9.64
C ILE A 97 1.40 18.77 -10.91
N ARG A 98 2.71 18.56 -11.17
CA ARG A 98 3.34 18.99 -12.42
C ARG A 98 2.70 18.33 -13.63
N HIS A 99 2.40 17.04 -13.56
CA HIS A 99 1.74 16.32 -14.64
C HIS A 99 0.35 16.90 -14.94
N LEU A 100 -0.45 17.18 -13.90
CA LEU A 100 -1.76 17.82 -14.05
C LEU A 100 -1.65 19.24 -14.63
N TYR A 101 -0.70 20.04 -14.15
CA TYR A 101 -0.47 21.38 -14.69
C TYR A 101 -0.11 21.35 -16.18
N LEU A 102 0.77 20.43 -16.60
CA LEU A 102 1.17 20.27 -17.99
C LEU A 102 0.03 19.73 -18.87
N ALA A 103 -0.82 18.84 -18.35
CA ALA A 103 -2.01 18.36 -19.07
C ALA A 103 -3.00 19.50 -19.31
N ASN A 104 -3.32 20.29 -18.28
CA ASN A 104 -4.23 21.43 -18.38
C ASN A 104 -3.72 22.51 -19.35
N LYS A 105 -2.41 22.79 -19.34
CA LYS A 105 -1.80 23.74 -20.28
C LYS A 105 -1.98 23.29 -21.74
N LYS A 106 -1.80 21.99 -22.02
CA LYS A 106 -1.99 21.42 -23.37
C LYS A 106 -3.44 21.53 -23.85
N GLU A 107 -4.41 21.36 -22.97
CA GLU A 107 -5.83 21.53 -23.31
C GLU A 107 -6.17 23.00 -23.62
N GLN A 108 -5.63 23.94 -22.86
CA GLN A 108 -5.83 25.38 -23.09
C GLN A 108 -5.17 25.87 -24.39
N THR A 109 -4.00 25.34 -24.76
CA THR A 109 -3.33 25.73 -26.01
C THR A 109 -3.81 24.95 -27.25
N ARG A 110 -4.66 23.93 -27.09
CA ARG A 110 -5.30 23.30 -28.25
C ARG A 110 -6.27 24.34 -28.83
N PRO A 111 -6.15 24.70 -30.13
CA PRO A 111 -7.16 25.52 -30.76
C PRO A 111 -8.51 24.84 -30.56
N LYS A 112 -9.49 25.54 -29.97
CA LYS A 112 -10.89 25.09 -29.98
C LYS A 112 -11.20 24.80 -31.43
N ALA A 113 -11.33 23.53 -31.80
CA ALA A 113 -11.84 23.16 -33.10
C ALA A 113 -13.17 23.88 -33.22
N ILE A 114 -13.21 24.91 -34.08
CA ILE A 114 -14.43 25.62 -34.40
C ILE A 114 -15.38 24.52 -34.81
N SER A 115 -16.43 24.34 -34.01
CA SER A 115 -17.45 23.33 -34.21
C SER A 115 -18.18 23.69 -35.50
N THR A 116 -17.62 23.29 -36.64
CA THR A 116 -18.25 23.32 -37.95
C THR A 116 -19.26 22.18 -38.01
N TYR A 117 -20.30 22.25 -37.17
CA TYR A 117 -21.53 21.55 -37.50
C TYR A 117 -22.30 22.48 -38.43
N PRO A 118 -22.64 22.05 -39.66
CA PRO A 118 -23.59 22.81 -40.45
C PRO A 118 -24.88 22.90 -39.65
N LEU A 119 -25.39 24.11 -39.45
CA LEU A 119 -26.73 24.33 -38.92
C LEU A 119 -27.67 23.55 -39.85
N ARG A 120 -28.24 22.46 -39.33
CA ARG A 120 -29.27 21.70 -40.01
C ARG A 120 -30.49 22.61 -40.10
N GLU A 121 -30.61 23.28 -41.23
CA GLU A 121 -31.76 24.08 -41.60
C GLU A 121 -32.98 23.16 -41.60
N SER A 122 -33.86 23.33 -40.61
CA SER A 122 -35.14 22.64 -40.55
C SER A 122 -36.07 23.28 -41.57
N GLN A 123 -36.26 22.59 -42.70
CA GLN A 123 -37.38 22.79 -43.61
C GLN A 123 -38.69 22.42 -42.93
#